data_AF-A0A6M1XLT7-F1
#
_entry.id   AF-A0A6M1XLT7-F1
#
_cell.length_a   1.000
_cell.length_b   1.000
_cell.length_c   1.000
_cell.angle_alpha   90.00
_cell.angle_beta   90.00
_cell.angle_gamma   90.00
#
_symmetry.space_group_name_H-M   'P 1'
#
loop_
_entity.id
_entity.type
_entity.pdbx_description
1 polymer ?
#
loop_
_entity_poly.entity_id
_entity_poly.type
_entity_poly.pdbx_seq_one_letter_code
_entity_poly.pdbx_strand_id
1 'polypeptide(L)'
;IVNSVADATKIAKNVTDIESVNVANAGRFDKSDPATKTMVFPSVQLNPEELEAAKELASLTHVESYNQVLPTNSKLSLKQAVN
;
A
#
# COMPACT_ATOMS: atom_id res chain seq x y z
N ILE A 1 10.03 -8.05 1.90
CA ILE A 1 8.95 -7.71 2.85
C ILE A 1 9.43 -6.54 3.68
N VAL A 2 8.61 -5.50 3.85
CA VAL A 2 8.89 -4.30 4.65
C VAL A 2 7.74 -4.03 5.61
N ASN A 3 7.92 -3.10 6.55
CA ASN A 3 7.00 -2.91 7.68
C ASN A 3 5.82 -1.98 7.37
N SER A 4 5.98 -1.05 6.43
CA SER A 4 4.97 -0.03 6.13
C SER A 4 4.86 0.25 4.63
N VAL A 5 3.77 0.92 4.25
CA VAL A 5 3.58 1.43 2.90
C VAL A 5 4.64 2.50 2.61
N ALA A 6 4.94 3.39 3.56
CA ALA A 6 6.00 4.38 3.40
C ALA A 6 7.38 3.78 3.06
N ASP A 7 7.76 2.69 3.73
CA ASP A 7 9.02 1.98 3.42
C ASP A 7 9.00 1.42 1.98
N ALA A 8 7.88 0.80 1.59
CA ALA A 8 7.72 0.25 0.24
C ALA A 8 7.78 1.35 -0.82
N THR A 9 7.08 2.48 -0.59
CA THR A 9 7.09 3.66 -1.46
C THR A 9 8.50 4.23 -1.60
N LYS A 10 9.24 4.37 -0.50
CA LYS A 10 10.62 4.87 -0.52
C LYS A 10 11.53 4.00 -1.37
N ILE A 11 11.41 2.68 -1.24
CA ILE A 11 12.18 1.73 -2.07
C ILE A 11 11.76 1.84 -3.54
N ALA A 12 10.46 1.80 -3.82
CA ALA A 12 9.93 1.86 -5.18
C ALA A 12 10.29 3.17 -5.90
N LYS A 13 10.39 4.30 -5.18
CA LYS A 13 10.87 5.57 -5.73
C LYS A 13 12.34 5.54 -6.20
N ASN A 14 13.17 4.67 -5.62
CA ASN A 14 14.61 4.65 -5.85
C ASN A 14 15.11 3.41 -6.60
N VAL A 15 14.30 2.34 -6.69
CA VAL A 15 14.66 1.09 -7.37
C VAL A 15 13.70 0.90 -8.54
N THR A 16 14.21 1.05 -9.75
CA THR A 16 13.39 0.99 -10.98
C THR A 16 13.14 -0.43 -11.47
N ASP A 17 13.87 -1.42 -10.95
CA ASP A 17 13.77 -2.83 -11.36
C ASP A 17 12.74 -3.64 -10.53
N ILE A 18 11.87 -2.94 -9.80
CA ILE A 18 10.76 -3.55 -9.07
C ILE A 18 9.56 -3.65 -10.00
N GLU A 19 9.19 -4.86 -10.37
CA GLU A 19 8.02 -5.10 -11.21
C GLU A 19 6.72 -4.71 -10.49
N SER A 20 6.59 -5.10 -9.22
CA SER A 20 5.36 -4.84 -8.47
C SER A 20 5.53 -4.77 -6.95
N VAL A 21 4.59 -4.10 -6.29
CA VAL A 21 4.45 -4.00 -4.84
C VAL A 21 3.07 -4.48 -4.43
N ASN A 22 3.02 -5.55 -3.64
CA ASN A 22 1.79 -6.06 -3.04
C ASN A 22 1.58 -5.45 -1.64
N VAL A 23 0.55 -4.63 -1.49
CA VAL A 23 0.07 -4.07 -0.21
C VAL A 23 -0.96 -5.03 0.39
N ALA A 24 -0.51 -6.19 0.89
CA ALA A 24 -1.40 -7.25 1.36
C ALA A 24 -2.03 -6.96 2.73
N ASN A 25 -1.22 -6.59 3.72
CA ASN A 25 -1.65 -6.28 5.09
C ASN A 25 -0.83 -5.11 5.63
N ALA A 26 -1.49 -4.01 6.00
CA ALA A 26 -0.80 -2.85 6.56
C ALA A 26 -1.67 -2.06 7.54
N GLY A 27 -1.00 -1.41 8.49
CA GLY A 27 -1.56 -0.39 9.40
C GLY A 27 -2.52 -0.86 10.49
N ARG A 28 -2.93 -2.14 10.56
CA ARG A 28 -3.77 -2.63 11.68
C ARG A 28 -3.11 -2.45 13.07
N PHE A 29 -1.79 -2.60 13.15
CA PHE A 29 -1.05 -2.64 14.42
C PHE A 29 -0.02 -1.50 14.59
N ASP A 30 -0.15 -0.42 13.82
CA ASP A 30 0.77 0.73 13.84
C ASP A 30 0.63 1.65 15.08
N LYS A 31 -0.28 1.32 16.01
CA LYS A 31 -0.60 2.08 17.23
C LYS A 31 -1.17 3.48 16.99
N SER A 32 -1.50 3.87 15.76
CA SER A 32 -2.18 5.15 15.50
C SER A 32 -3.65 5.07 15.95
N ASP A 33 -4.26 6.24 16.17
CA ASP A 33 -5.69 6.33 16.52
C ASP A 33 -6.55 5.70 15.42
N PRO A 34 -7.33 4.64 15.71
CA PRO A 34 -8.21 3.99 14.75
C PRO A 34 -9.20 4.94 14.07
N ALA A 35 -9.64 6.01 14.76
CA ALA A 35 -10.57 6.99 14.20
C ALA A 35 -9.96 7.81 13.04
N THR A 36 -8.63 7.87 12.95
CA THR A 36 -7.90 8.58 11.89
C THR A 36 -7.60 7.71 10.68
N LYS A 37 -7.87 6.40 10.75
CA LYS A 37 -7.49 5.47 9.70
C LYS A 37 -8.52 5.41 8.58
N THR A 38 -8.03 5.39 7.35
CA THR A 38 -8.82 5.08 6.17
C THR A 38 -8.69 3.61 5.83
N MET A 39 -9.83 2.92 5.66
CA MET A 39 -9.84 1.55 5.15
C MET A 39 -9.73 1.57 3.63
N VAL A 40 -8.57 1.17 3.11
CA VAL A 40 -8.31 1.10 1.65
C VAL A 40 -8.76 -0.26 1.10
N PHE A 41 -8.47 -1.32 1.86
CA PHE A 41 -8.96 -2.67 1.61
C PHE A 41 -9.36 -3.31 2.96
N PRO A 42 -10.13 -4.40 3.00
CA PRO A 42 -10.46 -5.07 4.26
C PRO A 42 -9.23 -5.46 5.10
N SER A 43 -8.09 -5.74 4.45
CA SER A 43 -6.83 -6.09 5.08
C SER A 43 -5.86 -4.92 5.29
N VAL A 44 -6.22 -3.71 4.86
CA VAL A 44 -5.34 -2.53 4.80
C VAL A 44 -6.06 -1.30 5.36
N GLN A 45 -5.64 -0.87 6.54
CA GLN A 45 -6.16 0.31 7.22
C GLN A 45 -5.02 1.28 7.48
N LEU A 46 -5.00 2.41 6.78
CA LEU A 46 -3.85 3.32 6.76
C LEU A 46 -4.16 4.57 7.57
N ASN A 47 -3.23 4.97 8.43
CA ASN A 47 -3.23 6.30 9.01
C ASN A 47 -2.96 7.37 7.92
N PRO A 48 -3.10 8.68 8.20
CA PRO A 48 -2.95 9.71 7.17
C PRO A 48 -1.58 9.72 6.47
N GLU A 49 -0.48 9.47 7.18
CA GLU A 49 0.87 9.41 6.60
C GLU A 49 1.00 8.23 5.62
N GLU A 50 0.55 7.05 6.06
CA GLU A 50 0.56 5.84 5.25
C GLU A 50 -0.38 5.93 4.04
N LEU A 51 -1.50 6.63 4.17
CA LEU A 51 -2.42 6.89 3.06
C LEU A 51 -1.79 7.77 1.99
N GLU A 52 -1.07 8.82 2.38
CA GLU A 52 -0.32 9.65 1.43
C GLU A 52 0.79 8.84 0.75
N ALA A 53 1.54 8.02 1.52
CA ALA A 53 2.52 7.11 0.94
C ALA A 53 1.91 6.11 -0.07
N ALA A 54 0.69 5.64 0.19
CA ALA A 54 -0.03 4.75 -0.73
C ALA A 54 -0.43 5.45 -2.02
N LYS A 55 -0.89 6.71 -1.96
CA LYS A 55 -1.19 7.54 -3.13
C LYS A 55 0.06 7.77 -3.97
N GLU A 56 1.18 8.08 -3.33
CA GLU A 56 2.47 8.23 -3.99
C GLU A 56 2.89 6.93 -4.70
N LEU A 57 2.83 5.78 -4.01
CA LEU A 57 3.12 4.47 -4.60
C LEU A 57 2.23 4.18 -5.81
N ALA A 58 0.94 4.47 -5.69
CA ALA A 58 -0.03 4.28 -6.77
C ALA A 58 0.17 5.23 -7.97
N SER A 59 0.90 6.33 -7.78
CA SER A 59 1.23 7.28 -8.84
C SER A 59 2.48 6.90 -9.64
N LEU A 60 3.33 6.01 -9.11
CA LEU A 60 4.54 5.56 -9.79
C LEU A 60 4.16 4.79 -11.05
N THR A 61 4.80 5.12 -12.18
CA THR A 61 4.48 4.54 -13.49
C THR A 61 5.29 3.30 -13.82
N HIS A 62 6.40 3.08 -13.12
CA HIS A 62 7.33 1.97 -13.38
C HIS A 62 7.09 0.73 -12.51
N VAL A 63 6.10 0.75 -11.61
CA VAL A 63 5.80 -0.36 -10.70
C VAL A 63 4.29 -0.58 -10.58
N GLU A 64 3.83 -1.82 -10.69
CA GLU A 64 2.43 -2.18 -10.42
C GLU A 64 2.20 -2.24 -8.90
N SER A 65 1.25 -1.45 -8.38
CA SER A 65 0.84 -1.55 -6.98
C SER A 65 -0.58 -2.10 -6.83
N TYR A 66 -0.71 -3.13 -6.00
CA TYR A 66 -1.96 -3.88 -5.84
C TYR A 66 -2.12 -4.45 -4.44
N ASN A 67 -3.32 -4.90 -4.10
CA ASN A 67 -3.62 -5.72 -2.92
C ASN A 67 -3.96 -7.14 -3.35
N GLN A 68 -3.31 -8.12 -2.71
CA GLN A 68 -3.64 -9.54 -2.80
C GLN A 68 -3.16 -10.25 -1.53
N VAL A 69 -4.06 -10.83 -0.74
CA VAL A 69 -3.70 -11.53 0.52
C VAL A 69 -3.29 -12.97 0.25
N LEU A 70 -4.12 -13.73 -0.47
CA LEU A 70 -3.80 -15.08 -0.92
C LEU A 70 -3.55 -15.10 -2.43
N PRO A 71 -2.66 -15.96 -2.96
CA PRO A 71 -2.41 -16.07 -4.40
C PRO A 71 -3.65 -16.41 -5.23
N THR A 72 -4.69 -16.99 -4.61
CA THR A 72 -5.97 -17.32 -5.22
C THR A 72 -6.97 -16.15 -5.22
N ASN A 73 -6.72 -15.07 -4.48
CA ASN A 73 -7.53 -13.87 -4.55
C ASN A 73 -7.21 -13.10 -5.83
N SER A 74 -8.20 -12.38 -6.36
CA SER A 74 -7.96 -11.41 -7.43
C SER A 74 -7.01 -10.31 -6.94
N LYS A 75 -6.10 -9.85 -7.80
CA LYS A 75 -5.34 -8.62 -7.56
C LYS A 75 -6.29 -7.43 -7.65
N LEU A 76 -6.30 -6.58 -6.63
CA LEU A 76 -7.06 -5.33 -6.60
C LEU A 76 -6.12 -4.14 -6.78
N SER A 77 -6.43 -3.23 -7.70
CA SER A 77 -5.55 -2.08 -7.98
C SER A 77 -5.48 -1.13 -6.78
N LEU A 78 -4.26 -0.83 -6.31
CA LEU A 78 -4.08 0.19 -5.27
C LEU A 78 -4.52 1.56 -5.78
N LYS A 79 -4.20 1.89 -7.03
CA LYS A 79 -4.55 3.16 -7.67
C LYS A 79 -6.05 3.42 -7.72
N GLN A 80 -6.87 2.39 -7.91
CA GLN A 80 -8.33 2.54 -7.88
C GLN A 80 -8.89 2.71 -6.46
N ALA A 81 -8.17 2.26 -5.43
CA ALA A 81 -8.63 2.28 -4.04
C ALA A 81 -8.26 3.56 -3.28
N VAL A 82 -7.27 4.32 -3.75
CA VAL A 82 -6.75 5.53 -3.08
C VAL A 82 -7.05 6.84 -3.82
N ASN A 83 -7.77 6.78 -4.94
CA ASN A 83 -8.22 7.93 -5.75
C ASN A 83 -9.73 8.02 -5.83
#